data_AF-A0A953PFC4-F1
#
_entry.id   AF-A0A953PFC4-F1
#
_cell.length_a   1.000
_cell.length_b   1.000
_cell.length_c   1.000
_cell.angle_alpha   90.00
_cell.angle_beta   90.00
_cell.angle_gamma   90.00
#
_symmetry.space_group_name_H-M   'P 1'
#
loop_
_entity.id
_entity.type
_entity.pdbx_description
1 polymer ?
#
loop_
_entity_poly.entity_id
_entity_poly.type
_entity_poly.pdbx_seq_one_letter_code
_entity_poly.pdbx_strand_id
1 'polypeptide(L)'
;MDTLKAFAGNFESDPVVMGDIKGRKKDEQLVIKPRRPHYDMPMYILIDSETGSAAEMFARHFQLRKKAVIVGDHSSGRVTDSMFYSEKIGTDQL
;
A
#
# COMPACT_ATOMS: atom_id res chain seq x y z
N MET A 1 -6.00 4.37 -0.91
CA MET A 1 -5.83 2.97 -0.43
C MET A 1 -6.72 1.94 -1.13
N ASP A 2 -7.96 2.27 -1.52
CA ASP A 2 -8.85 1.28 -2.15
C ASP A 2 -8.35 0.73 -3.49
N THR A 3 -7.75 1.57 -4.33
CA THR A 3 -7.14 1.15 -5.60
C THR A 3 -6.02 0.14 -5.38
N LEU A 4 -5.16 0.35 -4.38
CA LEU A 4 -4.10 -0.60 -4.02
C LEU A 4 -4.69 -1.95 -3.59
N LYS A 5 -5.69 -1.95 -2.70
CA LYS A 5 -6.38 -3.19 -2.27
C LYS A 5 -7.02 -3.93 -3.46
N ALA A 6 -7.69 -3.18 -4.33
CA ALA A 6 -8.34 -3.75 -5.51
C ALA A 6 -7.33 -4.35 -6.49
N PHE A 7 -6.21 -3.66 -6.72
CA PHE A 7 -5.15 -4.15 -7.59
C PHE A 7 -4.46 -5.39 -7.01
N ALA A 8 -4.03 -5.33 -5.75
CA ALA A 8 -3.38 -6.44 -5.05
C ALA A 8 -4.30 -7.67 -4.91
N GLY A 9 -5.62 -7.46 -4.83
CA GLY A 9 -6.60 -8.54 -4.80
C GLY A 9 -6.58 -9.45 -6.03
N ASN A 10 -6.05 -9.00 -7.18
CA ASN A 10 -5.89 -9.86 -8.36
C ASN A 10 -4.73 -10.86 -8.22
N PHE A 11 -3.96 -10.81 -7.13
CA PHE A 11 -2.77 -11.65 -6.92
C PHE A 11 -2.82 -12.43 -5.60
N GLU A 12 -3.96 -12.44 -4.89
CA GLU A 12 -4.14 -13.21 -3.66
C GLU A 12 -5.31 -14.18 -3.81
N SER A 13 -5.16 -15.36 -3.21
CA SER A 13 -6.18 -16.42 -3.20
C SER A 13 -7.18 -16.26 -2.06
N ASP A 14 -6.72 -15.69 -0.94
CA ASP A 14 -7.45 -15.59 0.32
C ASP A 14 -7.38 -14.16 0.89
N PRO A 15 -8.35 -13.75 1.73
CA PRO A 15 -8.25 -12.48 2.43
C PRO A 15 -6.98 -12.41 3.29
N VAL A 16 -6.21 -11.33 3.15
CA VAL A 16 -4.93 -11.19 3.84
C VAL A 16 -4.70 -9.75 4.27
N VAL A 17 -4.05 -9.56 5.43
CA VAL A 17 -3.64 -8.24 5.92
C VAL A 17 -2.34 -7.85 5.22
N MET A 18 -2.35 -6.71 4.51
CA MET A 18 -1.17 -6.12 3.87
C MET A 18 -0.28 -5.39 4.89
N GLY A 19 -0.90 -4.74 5.86
CA GLY A 19 -0.22 -3.99 6.91
C GLY A 19 -1.20 -3.21 7.78
N ASP A 20 -0.65 -2.55 8.80
CA ASP A 20 -1.39 -1.68 9.70
C ASP A 20 -1.16 -0.21 9.33
N ILE A 21 -2.25 0.55 9.24
CA ILE A 21 -2.21 2.01 9.19
C ILE A 21 -2.22 2.50 10.63
N LYS A 22 -1.12 3.13 11.04
CA LYS A 22 -0.98 3.73 12.37
C LYS A 22 -1.47 5.18 12.33
N GLY A 23 -2.66 5.42 12.86
CA GLY A 23 -3.27 6.74 12.90
C GLY A 23 -3.14 7.40 14.27
N ARG A 24 -3.40 8.71 14.34
CA ARG A 24 -3.35 9.46 15.61
C ARG A 24 -4.48 9.09 16.59
N LYS A 25 -5.65 8.70 16.07
CA LYS A 25 -6.86 8.39 16.86
C LYS A 25 -7.20 6.90 16.88
N LYS A 26 -6.92 6.21 15.77
CA LYS A 26 -7.21 4.78 15.59
C LYS A 26 -6.19 4.16 14.67
N ASP A 27 -5.93 2.89 14.91
CA ASP A 27 -5.22 2.02 13.99
C ASP A 27 -6.22 1.27 13.12
N GLU A 28 -5.84 1.00 11.88
CA GLU A 28 -6.67 0.24 10.95
C GLU A 28 -5.83 -0.81 10.22
N GLN A 29 -6.44 -1.95 9.92
CA GLN A 29 -5.81 -2.97 9.10
C GLN A 29 -6.15 -2.77 7.62
N LEU A 30 -5.12 -2.77 6.78
CA LEU A 30 -5.29 -2.78 5.33
C LEU A 30 -5.49 -4.22 4.85
N VAL A 31 -6.76 -4.65 4.81
CA VAL A 31 -7.13 -6.00 4.35
C VAL A 31 -7.33 -6.03 2.84
N ILE A 32 -6.60 -6.93 2.16
CA ILE A 32 -6.81 -7.29 0.76
C ILE A 32 -7.89 -8.35 0.68
N LYS A 33 -8.85 -8.17 -0.22
CA LYS A 33 -9.84 -9.20 -0.57
C LYS A 33 -9.48 -9.80 -1.93
N PRO A 34 -9.47 -11.13 -2.08
CA PRO A 34 -9.12 -11.78 -3.34
C PRO A 34 -10.16 -11.45 -4.42
N ARG A 35 -9.71 -11.37 -5.67
CA ARG A 35 -10.54 -11.11 -6.86
C ARG A 35 -10.38 -12.27 -7.84
N ARG A 36 -11.44 -12.61 -8.59
CA ARG A 36 -11.40 -13.67 -9.60
C ARG A 36 -11.53 -13.08 -11.01
N PRO A 37 -10.75 -13.58 -12.00
CA PRO A 37 -9.63 -14.51 -11.84
C PRO A 37 -8.44 -13.86 -11.08
N HIS A 38 -7.60 -14.68 -10.44
CA HIS A 38 -6.37 -14.22 -9.78
C HIS A 38 -5.15 -14.85 -10.43
N TYR A 39 -4.02 -14.13 -10.34
CA TYR A 39 -2.72 -14.55 -10.82
C TYR A 39 -1.93 -15.20 -9.68
N ASP A 40 -1.60 -16.48 -9.85
CA ASP A 40 -0.91 -17.29 -8.83
C ASP A 40 0.48 -17.76 -9.23
N MET A 41 0.94 -17.37 -10.41
CA MET A 41 2.27 -17.73 -10.86
C MET A 41 3.33 -16.87 -10.14
N PRO A 42 4.58 -17.35 -10.06
CA PRO A 42 5.69 -16.51 -9.60
C PRO A 42 5.79 -15.21 -10.40
N MET A 43 6.18 -14.12 -9.74
CA MET A 43 6.34 -12.81 -10.38
C MET A 43 7.67 -12.14 -10.02
N TYR A 44 8.10 -11.26 -10.91
CA TYR A 44 9.17 -10.30 -10.64
C TYR A 44 8.55 -8.90 -10.59
N ILE A 45 8.89 -8.13 -9.57
CA ILE A 45 8.46 -6.74 -9.45
C ILE A 45 9.71 -5.87 -9.56
N LEU A 46 9.72 -5.01 -10.58
CA LEU A 46 10.80 -4.07 -10.84
C LEU A 46 10.55 -2.78 -10.07
N ILE A 47 11.55 -2.29 -9.35
CA ILE A 47 11.49 -1.03 -8.60
C ILE A 47 12.75 -0.19 -8.81
N ASP A 48 12.66 1.09 -8.51
CA ASP A 48 13.76 2.05 -8.53
C ASP A 48 13.69 3.01 -7.32
N SER A 49 14.64 3.94 -7.25
CA SER A 49 14.69 4.95 -6.19
C SER A 49 13.51 5.93 -6.16
N GLU A 50 12.70 6.00 -7.23
CA GLU A 50 11.51 6.86 -7.29
C GLU A 50 10.23 6.13 -6.85
N THR A 51 10.29 4.80 -6.76
CA THR A 51 9.17 3.96 -6.32
C THR A 51 8.75 4.34 -4.89
N GLY A 52 7.49 4.77 -4.73
CA GLY A 52 6.98 5.35 -3.49
C GLY A 52 5.57 4.90 -3.12
N SER A 53 5.19 5.11 -1.86
CA SER A 53 3.80 5.02 -1.39
C SER A 53 3.17 3.64 -1.67
N ALA A 54 2.01 3.59 -2.32
CA ALA A 54 1.30 2.35 -2.61
C ALA A 54 2.12 1.31 -3.38
N ALA A 55 3.06 1.76 -4.23
CA ALA A 55 3.93 0.85 -4.99
C ALA A 55 4.90 0.10 -4.06
N GLU A 56 5.44 0.78 -3.04
CA GLU A 56 6.28 0.15 -2.02
C GLU A 56 5.51 -0.87 -1.19
N MET A 57 4.27 -0.53 -0.81
CA MET A 57 3.39 -1.44 -0.07
C MET A 57 3.10 -2.71 -0.88
N PHE A 58 2.82 -2.56 -2.18
CA PHE A 58 2.59 -3.68 -3.09
C PHE A 58 3.82 -4.58 -3.19
N ALA A 59 4.98 -4.00 -3.50
CA ALA A 59 6.24 -4.73 -3.64
C ALA A 59 6.59 -5.49 -2.33
N ARG A 60 6.56 -4.79 -1.19
CA ARG A 60 6.83 -5.37 0.13
C ARG A 60 5.88 -6.51 0.47
N HIS A 61 4.58 -6.34 0.20
CA HIS A 61 3.58 -7.38 0.47
C HIS A 61 3.92 -8.69 -0.23
N PHE A 62 4.12 -8.63 -1.56
CA PHE A 62 4.39 -9.84 -2.34
C PHE A 62 5.79 -10.41 -2.11
N GLN A 63 6.76 -9.57 -1.70
CA GLN A 63 8.07 -10.02 -1.23
C GLN A 63 7.94 -10.88 0.04
N LEU A 64 7.22 -10.39 1.07
CA LEU A 64 7.05 -11.11 2.33
C LEU A 64 6.23 -12.39 2.17
N ARG A 65 5.27 -12.38 1.25
CA ARG A 65 4.45 -13.56 0.89
C ARG A 65 5.21 -14.60 0.07
N LYS A 66 6.46 -14.32 -0.33
CA LYS A 66 7.27 -15.17 -1.20
C LYS A 66 6.60 -15.46 -2.56
N LYS A 67 5.71 -14.57 -3.01
CA LYS A 67 5.07 -14.65 -4.35
C LYS A 67 5.87 -13.87 -5.39
N ALA A 68 6.64 -12.87 -4.96
CA ALA A 68 7.45 -12.04 -5.84
C ALA A 68 8.94 -12.01 -5.44
N VAL A 69 9.80 -11.95 -6.45
CA VAL A 69 11.19 -11.47 -6.31
C VAL A 69 11.21 -9.99 -6.68
N ILE A 70 11.78 -9.16 -5.81
CA ILE A 70 11.91 -7.72 -6.04
C ILE A 70 13.28 -7.45 -6.66
N VAL A 71 13.31 -6.71 -7.77
CA VAL A 71 14.53 -6.46 -8.55
C VAL A 71 14.67 -4.96 -8.80
N GLY A 72 15.85 -4.40 -8.52
CA GLY A 72 16.18 -2.99 -8.76
C GLY A 72 16.78 -2.32 -7.53
N ASP A 73 16.57 -1.01 -7.41
CA ASP A 73 17.17 -0.18 -6.36
C ASP A 73 16.34 -0.18 -5.06
N HIS A 74 16.89 0.45 -4.02
CA HIS A 74 16.09 0.77 -2.83
C HIS A 74 14.99 1.77 -3.17
N SER A 75 13.77 1.48 -2.75
CA SER A 75 12.63 2.39 -2.91
C SER A 75 12.74 3.66 -2.07
N SER A 76 11.90 4.65 -2.38
CA SER A 76 12.00 6.00 -1.80
C SER A 76 11.66 6.12 -0.30
N GLY A 77 11.06 5.10 0.31
CA GLY A 77 10.71 5.08 1.73
C GLY A 77 9.49 5.95 2.09
N ARG A 78 8.61 6.26 1.14
CA ARG A 78 7.52 7.25 1.25
C ARG A 78 6.17 6.59 1.47
N VAL A 79 6.05 5.80 2.54
CA VAL A 79 4.85 5.01 2.85
C VAL A 79 3.87 5.72 3.80
N THR A 80 4.27 6.87 4.34
CA THR A 80 3.47 7.64 5.31
C THR A 80 2.45 8.53 4.61
N ASP A 81 1.17 8.35 4.93
CA ASP A 81 0.13 9.29 4.51
C ASP A 81 0.32 10.64 5.22
N SER A 82 0.45 11.71 4.44
CA SER A 82 0.44 13.08 4.94
C SER A 82 -0.95 13.68 4.80
N MET A 83 -1.54 14.14 5.91
CA MET A 83 -2.74 14.99 5.86
C MET A 83 -2.33 16.47 5.87
N PHE A 84 -2.84 17.23 4.90
CA PHE A 84 -2.81 18.68 4.97
C PHE A 84 -3.88 19.15 5.97
N TYR A 85 -3.43 19.78 7.05
CA TYR A 85 -4.31 20.47 7.99
C TYR A 85 -4.40 21.94 7.55
N SER A 86 -5.56 22.35 7.04
CA SER A 86 -5.86 23.78 6.89
C SER A 86 -6.27 24.29 8.26
N GLU A 87 -5.32 24.91 8.97
CA GLU A 87 -5.62 25.66 10.17
C GLU A 87 -6.40 26.92 9.78
N LYS A 88 -7.62 27.06 10.29
CA LYS A 88 -8.33 28.36 10.26
C LYS A 88 -7.79 29.20 11.40
N ILE A 89 -6.86 30.10 11.11
CA ILE A 89 -6.47 31.17 12.04
C ILE A 89 -7.68 32.13 12.16
N GLY A 90 -7.97 32.56 13.39
CA GLY A 90 -9.29 33.03 13.80
C GLY A 90 -9.87 34.29 13.16
N THR A 91 -11.18 34.44 13.43
CA THR A 91 -12.10 35.60 13.32
C THR A 91 -12.82 35.95 12.02
N ASP A 92 -12.72 35.20 10.92
CA ASP A 92 -13.68 35.37 9.81
C ASP A 92 -14.86 34.38 9.94
N GLN A 93 -15.76 34.70 10.88
CA GLN A 93 -17.17 34.38 10.77
C GLN A 93 -17.95 35.70 10.81
N LEU A 94 -18.22 36.23 9.62
CA LEU A 94 -19.32 37.17 9.39
C LEU A 94 -20.52 36.38 8.87
#